data_AF-A0A4Z0N0R7-F1
#
_entry.id   AF-A0A4Z0N0R7-F1
#
_cell.length_a   1.000
_cell.length_b   1.000
_cell.length_c   1.000
_cell.angle_alpha   90.00
_cell.angle_beta   90.00
_cell.angle_gamma   90.00
#
_symmetry.space_group_name_H-M   'P 1'
#
loop_
_entity.id
_entity.type
_entity.pdbx_description
1 polymer ?
#
loop_
_entity_poly.entity_id
_entity_poly.type
_entity_poly.pdbx_seq_one_letter_code
_entity_poly.pdbx_strand_id
1 'polypeptide(L)'
;MRKVRTASGAVAVQVVRKHRGQRTILAHVGSAHTDAELGILVEAARRIAAADQGALDIEVAARTQRVDDVADWRTGTLSLPTAGVPKGAPVPPGRTTSTCSRLLYDTLGAVYDWLGFDAVDDPVFRDLVIARLVEPTSKADSARVLTDLGAEIVSYKTIQRHLSKVNTGNYRDVIAGKCFTHASNRGGLS
;
A
#
# COMPACT_ATOMS: atom_id res chain seq x y z
N MET A 1 -8.08 20.35 3.00
CA MET A 1 -7.89 21.66 3.65
C MET A 1 -7.47 22.69 2.62
N ARG A 2 -7.86 23.97 2.77
CA ARG A 2 -7.33 25.10 1.99
C ARG A 2 -6.95 26.26 2.92
N LYS A 3 -5.98 27.07 2.51
CA LYS A 3 -5.53 28.30 3.18
C LYS A 3 -5.76 29.48 2.26
N VAL A 4 -6.37 30.56 2.74
CA VAL A 4 -6.75 31.70 1.89
C VAL A 4 -6.41 33.03 2.55
N ARG A 5 -5.82 33.90 1.73
CA ARG A 5 -5.78 35.36 1.78
C ARG A 5 -7.03 36.10 2.30
N THR A 6 -7.22 36.50 3.55
CA THR A 6 -8.42 37.29 3.92
C THR A 6 -8.26 38.77 3.58
N ALA A 7 -9.37 39.50 3.50
CA ALA A 7 -9.38 40.95 3.23
C ALA A 7 -8.76 41.81 4.34
N SER A 8 -8.43 41.24 5.50
CA SER A 8 -7.68 41.89 6.59
C SER A 8 -6.19 41.51 6.65
N GLY A 9 -5.71 40.57 5.82
CA GLY A 9 -4.31 40.14 5.78
C GLY A 9 -4.00 38.88 6.57
N ALA A 10 -5.00 38.36 7.30
CA ALA A 10 -4.89 37.07 7.96
C ALA A 10 -4.97 35.91 6.96
N VAL A 11 -4.44 34.75 7.35
CA VAL A 11 -4.60 33.50 6.62
C VAL A 11 -5.76 32.70 7.21
N ALA A 12 -6.86 32.60 6.48
CA ALA A 12 -7.99 31.75 6.86
C ALA A 12 -7.70 30.28 6.54
N VAL A 13 -7.90 29.40 7.51
CA VAL A 13 -7.79 27.94 7.36
C VAL A 13 -9.17 27.31 7.31
N GLN A 14 -9.43 26.54 6.25
CA GLN A 14 -10.74 25.94 5.99
C GLN A 14 -10.62 24.45 5.65
N VAL A 15 -11.53 23.65 6.19
CA VAL A 15 -11.72 22.25 5.79
C VAL A 15 -12.73 22.22 4.66
N VAL A 16 -12.36 21.57 3.56
CA VAL A 16 -13.16 21.53 2.33
C VAL A 16 -13.22 20.09 1.86
N ARG A 17 -14.42 19.64 1.51
CA ARG A 17 -14.68 18.36 0.87
C ARG A 17 -14.88 18.57 -0.62
N LYS A 18 -14.31 17.68 -1.43
CA LYS A 18 -14.61 17.62 -2.86
C LYS A 18 -15.37 16.34 -3.14
N HIS A 19 -16.56 16.44 -3.71
CA HIS A 19 -17.37 15.30 -4.09
C HIS A 19 -17.99 15.55 -5.47
N ARG A 20 -17.82 14.60 -6.41
CA ARG A 20 -18.31 14.70 -7.80
C ARG A 20 -17.97 16.04 -8.49
N GLY A 21 -16.75 16.54 -8.28
CA GLY A 21 -16.29 17.80 -8.86
C GLY A 21 -16.68 19.06 -8.07
N GLN A 22 -17.68 18.99 -7.18
CA GLN A 22 -18.13 20.13 -6.38
C GLN A 22 -17.31 20.24 -5.08
N ARG A 23 -16.96 21.48 -4.70
CA ARG A 23 -16.20 21.79 -3.47
C ARG A 23 -17.13 22.40 -2.43
N THR A 24 -17.29 21.74 -1.29
CA THR A 24 -18.12 22.21 -0.17
C THR A 24 -17.24 22.50 1.03
N ILE A 25 -17.38 23.68 1.63
CA ILE A 25 -16.66 24.04 2.85
C ILE A 25 -17.34 23.33 4.01
N LEU A 26 -16.61 22.43 4.69
CA LEU A 26 -17.12 21.68 5.82
C LEU A 26 -17.00 22.48 7.12
N ALA A 27 -15.86 23.15 7.32
CA ALA A 27 -15.60 23.90 8.53
C ALA A 27 -14.67 25.08 8.27
N HIS A 28 -14.97 26.20 8.90
CA HIS A 28 -14.09 27.35 9.00
C HIS A 28 -13.33 27.28 10.32
N VAL A 29 -12.02 27.00 10.29
CA VAL A 29 -11.25 26.70 11.50
C VAL A 29 -10.80 27.97 12.21
N GLY A 30 -10.45 29.01 11.45
CA GLY A 30 -10.02 30.30 12.00
C GLY A 30 -9.19 31.11 11.01
N SER A 31 -8.69 32.26 11.45
CA SER A 31 -7.75 33.10 10.70
C SER A 31 -6.50 33.35 11.55
N ALA A 32 -5.32 33.18 10.96
CA ALA A 32 -4.02 33.39 11.62
C ALA A 32 -3.32 34.65 11.12
N HIS A 33 -2.73 35.40 12.04
CA HIS A 33 -1.87 36.54 11.76
C HIS A 33 -0.38 36.23 11.94
N THR A 34 -0.05 35.11 12.60
CA THR A 34 1.32 34.67 12.86
C THR A 34 1.56 33.22 12.43
N ASP A 35 2.83 32.84 12.23
CA ASP A 35 3.23 31.48 11.89
C ASP A 35 2.81 30.46 12.96
N ALA A 36 2.91 30.84 14.24
CA ALA A 36 2.52 30.01 15.36
C ALA A 36 1.01 29.73 15.37
N GLU A 37 0.19 30.78 15.19
CA GLU A 37 -1.26 30.63 15.07
C GLU A 37 -1.64 29.77 13.86
N LEU A 38 -0.95 29.95 12.73
CA LEU A 38 -1.20 29.17 11.53
C LEU A 38 -0.92 27.69 11.76
N GLY A 39 0.19 27.35 12.43
CA GLY A 39 0.52 25.98 12.82
C GLY A 39 -0.59 25.33 13.65
N ILE A 40 -1.11 26.04 14.66
CA ILE A 40 -2.20 25.55 15.52
C ILE A 40 -3.48 25.31 14.73
N LEU A 41 -3.88 26.26 13.87
CA LEU A 41 -5.09 26.14 13.05
C LEU A 41 -4.98 25.01 12.01
N VAL A 42 -3.80 24.78 11.45
CA VAL A 42 -3.55 23.68 10.52
C VAL A 42 -3.70 22.33 11.22
N GLU A 43 -3.18 22.19 12.43
CA GLU A 43 -3.28 20.94 13.18
C GLU A 43 -4.73 20.67 13.65
N ALA A 44 -5.47 21.72 14.04
CA ALA A 44 -6.90 21.61 14.30
C ALA A 44 -7.69 21.19 13.04
N ALA A 45 -7.37 21.79 11.89
CA ALA A 45 -8.01 21.43 10.61
C ALA A 45 -7.71 19.99 10.18
N ARG A 46 -6.50 19.49 10.47
CA ARG A 46 -6.10 18.10 10.19
C ARG A 46 -6.92 17.11 11.01
N ARG A 47 -7.14 17.37 12.31
CA ARG A 47 -8.01 16.54 13.17
C ARG A 47 -9.45 16.47 12.66
N ILE A 48 -10.00 17.60 12.21
CA ILE A 48 -11.36 17.65 11.64
C ILE A 48 -11.42 16.85 10.32
N ALA A 49 -10.39 16.96 9.46
CA ALA A 49 -10.35 16.21 8.21
C ALA A 49 -10.19 14.69 8.43
N ALA A 50 -9.41 14.28 9.43
CA ALA A 50 -9.19 12.87 9.79
C ALA A 50 -10.42 12.23 10.46
N ALA A 51 -11.33 13.01 11.03
CA ALA A 51 -12.59 12.48 11.56
C ALA A 51 -13.59 12.09 10.44
N ASP A 52 -13.57 12.80 9.30
CA ASP A 52 -14.45 12.51 8.14
C ASP A 52 -13.83 11.48 7.17
N GLN A 53 -12.53 11.23 7.27
CA GLN A 53 -11.78 10.29 6.43
C GLN A 53 -10.90 9.42 7.33
N GLY A 54 -11.15 8.11 7.40
CA GLY A 54 -10.33 7.18 8.20
C GLY A 54 -8.83 7.46 8.02
N ALA A 55 -8.13 7.71 9.13
CA ALA A 55 -6.75 8.17 9.10
C ALA A 55 -5.83 7.04 8.60
N LEU A 56 -5.19 7.26 7.45
CA LEU A 56 -4.07 6.45 6.99
C LEU A 56 -2.80 7.08 7.53
N ASP A 57 -2.19 6.43 8.52
CA ASP A 57 -0.96 6.90 9.14
C ASP A 57 0.25 6.50 8.27
N ILE A 58 0.67 7.43 7.41
CA ILE A 58 1.89 7.32 6.64
C ILE A 58 2.84 8.38 7.19
N GLU A 59 3.94 7.95 7.81
CA GLU A 59 4.97 8.85 8.34
C GLU A 59 5.64 9.62 7.21
N VAL A 60 5.10 10.80 6.92
CA VAL A 60 5.69 11.79 6.02
C VAL A 60 6.12 12.97 6.87
N ALA A 61 7.42 13.32 6.80
CA ALA A 61 7.97 14.46 7.53
C ALA A 61 7.10 15.72 7.30
N ALA A 62 6.50 16.22 8.37
CA ALA A 62 5.62 17.37 8.32
C ALA A 62 6.44 18.64 8.00
N ARG A 63 6.11 19.29 6.88
CA ARG A 63 6.71 20.58 6.51
C ARG A 63 6.20 21.68 7.45
N THR A 64 7.10 22.44 8.05
CA THR A 64 6.77 23.67 8.79
C THR A 64 6.09 24.67 7.84
N GLN A 65 4.92 25.20 8.22
CA GLN A 65 4.14 26.12 7.40
C GLN A 65 4.33 27.56 7.91
N ARG A 66 4.62 28.50 7.01
CA ARG A 66 4.68 29.95 7.32
C ARG A 66 3.52 30.71 6.67
N VAL A 67 3.10 31.81 7.29
CA VAL A 67 2.08 32.73 6.79
C VAL A 67 2.52 33.35 5.47
N ASP A 68 3.81 33.67 5.35
CA ASP A 68 4.41 34.26 4.15
C ASP A 68 4.37 33.35 2.92
N ASP A 69 4.30 32.02 3.12
CA ASP A 69 4.16 31.05 2.02
C ASP A 69 2.75 31.05 1.40
N VAL A 70 1.78 31.73 2.02
CA VAL A 70 0.40 31.83 1.52
C VAL A 70 0.26 33.09 0.67
N ALA A 71 0.00 32.90 -0.62
CA ALA A 71 -0.11 33.99 -1.59
C ALA A 71 -1.10 35.10 -1.15
N ASP A 72 -0.62 36.35 -1.13
CA ASP A 72 -1.45 37.54 -0.96
C ASP A 72 -1.90 38.09 -2.31
N TRP A 73 -3.21 38.00 -2.57
CA TRP A 73 -3.78 38.48 -3.82
C TRP A 73 -4.06 40.00 -3.82
N ARG A 74 -3.94 40.68 -2.66
CA ARG A 74 -4.25 42.12 -2.55
C ARG A 74 -3.12 43.03 -3.01
N THR A 75 -1.88 42.56 -2.99
CA THR A 75 -0.72 43.41 -3.29
C THR A 75 -0.43 43.49 -4.79
N GLY A 76 -1.10 42.70 -5.64
CA GLY A 76 -0.86 42.64 -7.09
C GLY A 76 0.50 42.05 -7.49
N THR A 77 1.45 41.97 -6.56
CA THR A 77 2.77 41.35 -6.70
C THR A 77 2.80 39.98 -6.03
N LEU A 78 2.99 38.94 -6.83
CA LEU A 78 3.40 37.63 -6.35
C LEU A 78 4.83 37.77 -5.78
N SER A 79 4.95 37.83 -4.45
CA SER A 79 6.28 37.67 -3.82
C SER A 79 6.71 36.23 -3.99
N LEU A 80 7.53 35.99 -5.01
CA LEU A 80 8.23 34.72 -5.18
C LEU A 80 9.30 34.65 -4.08
N PRO A 81 9.42 33.52 -3.35
CA PRO A 81 10.45 33.38 -2.33
C PRO A 81 11.83 33.56 -2.97
N THR A 82 12.67 34.41 -2.38
CA THR A 82 14.05 34.66 -2.79
C THR A 82 14.77 33.34 -3.04
N ALA A 83 15.35 33.22 -4.24
CA ALA A 83 16.18 32.10 -4.65
C ALA A 83 17.32 31.92 -3.63
N GLY A 84 17.29 30.84 -2.85
CA GLY A 84 18.35 30.56 -1.87
C GLY A 84 18.05 29.47 -0.85
N VAL A 85 16.78 29.21 -0.53
CA VAL A 85 16.42 28.01 0.24
C VAL A 85 16.24 26.87 -0.76
N PRO A 86 16.95 25.73 -0.65
CA PRO A 86 16.68 24.57 -1.49
C PRO A 86 15.26 24.08 -1.17
N LYS A 87 14.30 24.58 -1.94
CA LYS A 87 12.92 24.16 -1.94
C LYS A 87 12.96 22.74 -2.45
N GLY A 88 13.02 21.77 -1.53
CA GLY A 88 13.01 20.35 -1.86
C GLY A 88 11.95 20.13 -2.92
N ALA A 89 12.39 19.68 -4.11
CA ALA A 89 11.56 19.59 -5.28
C ALA A 89 10.25 18.88 -4.88
N PRO A 90 9.07 19.38 -5.31
CA PRO A 90 7.82 18.71 -5.00
C PRO A 90 7.91 17.29 -5.57
N VAL A 91 8.13 16.32 -4.69
CA VAL A 91 8.04 14.90 -5.03
C VAL A 91 6.58 14.70 -5.44
N PRO A 92 6.31 14.23 -6.68
CA PRO A 92 4.96 13.95 -7.10
C PRO A 92 4.30 13.02 -6.07
N PRO A 93 2.98 13.17 -5.82
CA PRO A 93 2.29 12.26 -4.90
C PRO A 93 2.57 10.82 -5.33
N GLY A 94 3.07 10.00 -4.41
CA GLY A 94 3.36 8.60 -4.67
C GLY A 94 2.11 7.94 -5.27
N ARG A 95 2.24 7.38 -6.47
CA ARG A 95 1.17 6.65 -7.14
C ARG A 95 1.49 5.17 -7.03
N THR A 96 0.54 4.40 -6.50
CA THR A 96 0.59 2.94 -6.54
C THR A 96 0.60 2.49 -8.00
N THR A 97 1.71 1.89 -8.44
CA THR A 97 1.88 1.38 -9.82
C THR A 97 1.19 0.04 -10.02
N SER A 98 1.11 -0.77 -8.97
CA SER A 98 0.44 -2.06 -8.94
C SER A 98 0.13 -2.45 -7.49
N THR A 99 -0.81 -3.38 -7.31
CA THR A 99 -1.13 -4.03 -6.04
C THR A 99 -0.87 -5.51 -6.19
N CYS A 100 -0.37 -6.16 -5.14
CA CYS A 100 -0.25 -7.62 -5.07
C CYS A 100 -0.61 -8.12 -3.67
N SER A 101 -1.08 -9.37 -3.59
CA SER A 101 -1.46 -10.02 -2.33
C SER A 101 -0.29 -10.79 -1.73
N ARG A 102 0.82 -10.10 -1.48
CA ARG A 102 2.08 -10.73 -1.04
C ARG A 102 1.96 -11.48 0.29
N LEU A 103 1.22 -10.92 1.24
CA LEU A 103 0.97 -11.57 2.54
C LEU A 103 0.29 -12.94 2.38
N LEU A 104 -0.63 -13.07 1.42
CA LEU A 104 -1.32 -14.34 1.15
C LEU A 104 -0.32 -15.38 0.62
N TYR A 105 0.55 -14.99 -0.32
CA TYR A 105 1.59 -15.85 -0.84
C TYR A 105 2.54 -16.32 0.27
N ASP A 106 3.06 -15.39 1.08
CA ASP A 106 4.00 -15.71 2.16
C ASP A 106 3.34 -16.60 3.23
N THR A 107 2.07 -16.37 3.54
CA THR A 107 1.32 -17.20 4.50
C THR A 107 1.10 -18.62 4.00
N LEU A 108 0.65 -18.78 2.76
CA LEU A 108 0.49 -20.11 2.16
C LEU A 108 1.83 -20.83 2.03
N GLY A 109 2.88 -20.07 1.71
CA GLY A 109 4.26 -20.54 1.73
C GLY A 109 4.68 -21.03 3.12
N ALA A 110 4.44 -20.26 4.17
CA ALA A 110 4.80 -20.65 5.53
C ALA A 110 4.03 -21.90 5.98
N VAL A 111 2.75 -22.04 5.60
CA VAL A 111 1.97 -23.25 5.85
C VAL A 111 2.53 -24.45 5.09
N TYR A 112 2.93 -24.28 3.83
CA TYR A 112 3.56 -25.32 3.03
C TYR A 112 4.83 -25.87 3.73
N ASP A 113 5.70 -24.98 4.20
CA ASP A 113 6.93 -25.33 4.90
C ASP A 113 6.63 -25.95 6.28
N TRP A 114 5.65 -25.40 7.01
CA TRP A 114 5.24 -25.92 8.32
C TRP A 114 4.63 -27.32 8.24
N LEU A 115 3.95 -27.66 7.15
CA LEU A 115 3.49 -29.02 6.86
C LEU A 115 4.64 -29.96 6.47
N GLY A 116 5.85 -29.44 6.28
CA GLY A 116 7.04 -30.17 5.90
C GLY A 116 7.06 -30.55 4.41
N PHE A 117 6.31 -29.83 3.56
CA PHE A 117 6.27 -30.09 2.12
C PHE A 117 7.48 -29.51 1.38
N ASP A 118 8.23 -28.63 2.03
CA ASP A 118 9.56 -28.17 1.59
C ASP A 118 10.54 -29.32 1.32
N ALA A 119 10.30 -30.51 1.90
CA ALA A 119 11.03 -31.74 1.60
C ALA A 119 11.03 -32.15 0.11
N VAL A 120 10.10 -31.62 -0.71
CA VAL A 120 10.09 -31.83 -2.17
C VAL A 120 11.21 -31.05 -2.88
N ASP A 121 11.69 -29.96 -2.28
CA ASP A 121 12.76 -29.10 -2.79
C ASP A 121 12.56 -28.66 -4.26
N ASP A 122 11.34 -28.27 -4.59
CA ASP A 122 10.99 -27.71 -5.90
C ASP A 122 10.17 -26.42 -5.74
N PRO A 123 10.81 -25.24 -5.86
CA PRO A 123 10.11 -23.95 -5.69
C PRO A 123 9.05 -23.72 -6.78
N VAL A 124 9.26 -24.21 -8.00
CA VAL A 124 8.28 -24.08 -9.10
C VAL A 124 7.03 -24.92 -8.79
N PHE A 125 7.22 -26.11 -8.22
CA PHE A 125 6.10 -26.92 -7.76
C PHE A 125 5.35 -26.26 -6.60
N ARG A 126 6.06 -25.70 -5.62
CA ARG A 126 5.46 -24.93 -4.51
C ARG A 126 4.61 -23.77 -5.02
N ASP A 127 5.13 -22.98 -5.96
CA ASP A 127 4.40 -21.88 -6.57
C ASP A 127 3.12 -22.34 -7.27
N LEU A 128 3.17 -23.45 -8.01
CA LEU A 128 1.98 -24.01 -8.65
C LEU A 128 0.94 -24.49 -7.64
N VAL A 129 1.36 -25.08 -6.51
CA VAL A 129 0.45 -25.48 -5.44
C VAL A 129 -0.24 -24.24 -4.85
N ILE A 130 0.53 -23.21 -4.52
CA ILE A 130 -0.01 -21.95 -3.98
C ILE A 130 -1.01 -21.32 -4.96
N ALA A 131 -0.62 -21.19 -6.23
CA ALA A 131 -1.49 -20.62 -7.27
C ALA A 131 -2.81 -21.41 -7.38
N ARG A 132 -2.74 -22.74 -7.37
CA ARG A 132 -3.91 -23.63 -7.51
C ARG A 132 -4.81 -23.66 -6.28
N LEU A 133 -4.29 -23.36 -5.09
CA LEU A 133 -5.07 -23.18 -3.87
C LEU A 133 -5.84 -21.85 -3.89
N VAL A 134 -5.22 -20.79 -4.39
CA VAL A 134 -5.83 -19.46 -4.50
C VAL A 134 -6.88 -19.45 -5.60
N GLU A 135 -6.56 -19.98 -6.77
CA GLU A 135 -7.49 -20.08 -7.89
C GLU A 135 -7.24 -21.38 -8.67
N PRO A 136 -8.23 -22.27 -8.81
CA PRO A 136 -8.05 -23.57 -9.46
C PRO A 136 -8.04 -23.45 -10.99
N THR A 137 -7.10 -22.70 -11.54
CA THR A 137 -6.93 -22.43 -12.99
C THR A 137 -6.02 -23.44 -13.69
N SER A 138 -5.87 -23.32 -15.02
CA SER A 138 -4.94 -24.16 -15.77
C SER A 138 -3.48 -23.88 -15.40
N LYS A 139 -2.57 -24.83 -15.68
CA LYS A 139 -1.11 -24.65 -15.48
C LYS A 139 -0.56 -23.43 -16.21
N ALA A 140 -1.10 -23.14 -17.40
CA ALA A 140 -0.68 -21.98 -18.20
C ALA A 140 -1.18 -20.67 -17.59
N ASP A 141 -2.37 -20.68 -16.97
CA ASP A 141 -2.98 -19.50 -16.35
C ASP A 141 -2.45 -19.22 -14.93
N SER A 142 -1.70 -20.16 -14.33
CA SER A 142 -1.10 -19.98 -13.00
C SER A 142 -0.11 -18.81 -12.94
N ALA A 143 0.49 -18.41 -14.07
CA ALA A 143 1.39 -17.24 -14.14
C ALA A 143 0.68 -15.93 -13.80
N ARG A 144 -0.60 -15.77 -14.20
CA ARG A 144 -1.41 -14.60 -13.84
C ARG A 144 -1.64 -14.56 -12.34
N VAL A 145 -2.07 -15.68 -11.75
CA VAL A 145 -2.32 -15.78 -10.30
C VAL A 145 -1.06 -15.47 -9.51
N LEU A 146 0.10 -15.99 -9.93
CA LEU A 146 1.39 -15.70 -9.28
C LEU A 146 1.78 -14.22 -9.39
N THR A 147 1.45 -13.56 -10.50
CA THR A 147 1.66 -12.11 -10.64
C THR A 147 0.79 -11.32 -9.65
N ASP A 148 -0.49 -11.67 -9.53
CA ASP A 148 -1.43 -11.04 -8.59
C ASP A 148 -1.01 -11.27 -7.12
N LEU A 149 -0.33 -12.38 -6.85
CA LEU A 149 0.27 -12.74 -5.56
C LEU A 149 1.64 -12.08 -5.31
N GLY A 150 2.23 -11.43 -6.31
CA GLY A 150 3.56 -10.80 -6.19
C GLY A 150 4.71 -11.81 -6.12
N ALA A 151 4.56 -12.97 -6.75
CA ALA A 151 5.62 -13.97 -6.92
C ALA A 151 6.39 -13.77 -8.23
N GLU A 152 7.62 -14.27 -8.29
CA GLU A 152 8.41 -14.26 -9.51
C GLU A 152 7.90 -15.34 -10.48
N ILE A 153 7.57 -14.94 -11.70
CA ILE A 153 7.04 -15.88 -12.70
C ILE A 153 8.17 -16.58 -13.45
N VAL A 154 8.00 -17.88 -13.67
CA VAL A 154 8.86 -18.66 -14.56
C VAL A 154 8.16 -18.92 -15.90
N SER A 155 8.94 -19.19 -16.94
CA SER A 155 8.38 -19.52 -18.25
C SER A 155 7.52 -20.79 -18.20
N TYR A 156 6.50 -20.89 -19.06
CA TYR A 156 5.69 -22.09 -19.18
C TYR A 156 6.52 -23.35 -19.49
N LYS A 157 7.62 -23.21 -20.26
CA LYS A 157 8.54 -24.31 -20.54
C LYS A 157 9.27 -24.81 -19.28
N THR A 158 9.60 -23.90 -18.36
CA THR A 158 10.16 -24.23 -17.04
C THR A 158 9.13 -24.98 -16.19
N ILE A 159 7.90 -24.47 -16.12
CA ILE A 159 6.77 -25.14 -15.44
C ILE A 159 6.64 -26.58 -15.94
N GLN A 160 6.59 -26.78 -17.27
CA GLN A 160 6.43 -28.11 -17.85
C GLN A 160 7.59 -29.05 -17.52
N ARG A 161 8.83 -28.55 -17.49
CA ARG A 161 10.01 -29.33 -17.10
C ARG A 161 9.90 -29.82 -15.65
N HIS A 162 9.44 -28.97 -14.74
CA HIS A 162 9.26 -29.33 -13.33
C HIS A 162 8.08 -30.29 -13.15
N LEU A 163 6.98 -30.09 -13.88
CA LEU A 163 5.86 -31.04 -13.87
C LEU A 163 6.26 -32.45 -14.34
N SER A 164 7.20 -32.58 -15.27
CA SER A 164 7.75 -33.89 -15.65
C SER A 164 8.56 -34.54 -14.51
N LYS A 165 9.15 -33.75 -13.60
CA LYS A 165 9.88 -34.26 -12.43
C LYS A 165 8.95 -34.79 -11.35
N VAL A 166 7.73 -34.25 -11.21
CA VAL A 166 6.78 -34.62 -10.15
C VAL A 166 6.55 -36.13 -10.06
N ASN A 167 6.38 -36.79 -11.22
CA ASN A 167 6.15 -38.24 -11.27
C ASN A 167 7.45 -39.03 -11.07
N THR A 168 8.56 -38.58 -11.65
CA THR A 168 9.85 -39.30 -11.55
C THR A 168 10.51 -39.13 -10.19
N GLY A 169 10.22 -38.05 -9.49
CA GLY A 169 10.69 -37.73 -8.14
C GLY A 169 9.74 -38.18 -7.01
N ASN A 170 8.65 -38.90 -7.32
CA ASN A 170 7.69 -39.42 -6.33
C ASN A 170 7.15 -38.35 -5.35
N TYR A 171 6.90 -37.13 -5.83
CA TYR A 171 6.48 -36.02 -4.96
C TYR A 171 5.19 -36.33 -4.20
N ARG A 172 4.28 -37.08 -4.84
CA ARG A 172 3.04 -37.56 -4.21
C ARG A 172 3.32 -38.37 -2.94
N ASP A 173 4.26 -39.29 -2.97
CA ASP A 173 4.54 -40.19 -1.84
C ASP A 173 5.19 -39.42 -0.70
N VAL A 174 6.09 -38.48 -1.03
CA VAL A 174 6.70 -37.56 -0.05
C VAL A 174 5.60 -36.73 0.65
N ILE A 175 4.73 -36.08 -0.12
CA ILE A 175 3.64 -35.24 0.42
C ILE A 175 2.65 -36.09 1.22
N ALA A 176 2.25 -37.25 0.70
CA ALA A 176 1.34 -38.16 1.39
C ALA A 176 1.91 -38.64 2.73
N GLY A 177 3.20 -38.96 2.79
CA GLY A 177 3.89 -39.31 4.03
C GLY A 177 3.89 -38.18 5.06
N LYS A 178 4.13 -36.95 4.62
CA LYS A 178 4.03 -35.75 5.48
C LYS A 178 2.62 -35.53 5.99
N CYS A 179 1.60 -35.63 5.13
CA CYS A 179 0.19 -35.56 5.51
C CYS A 179 -0.18 -36.64 6.54
N PHE A 180 0.23 -37.89 6.31
CA PHE A 180 -0.04 -39.00 7.23
C PHE A 180 0.59 -38.76 8.60
N THR A 181 1.86 -38.34 8.63
CA THR A 181 2.57 -38.01 9.88
C THR A 181 1.87 -36.88 10.63
N HIS A 182 1.46 -35.84 9.90
CA HIS A 182 0.74 -34.71 10.46
C HIS A 182 -0.61 -35.10 11.08
N ALA A 183 -1.40 -35.90 10.36
CA ALA A 183 -2.71 -36.38 10.83
C ALA A 183 -2.58 -37.32 12.03
N SER A 184 -1.58 -38.21 12.02
CA SER A 184 -1.29 -39.15 13.12
C SER A 184 -0.94 -38.41 14.41
N ASN A 185 -0.09 -37.39 14.32
CA ASN A 185 0.37 -36.62 15.49
C ASN A 185 -0.70 -35.68 16.08
N ARG A 186 -1.80 -35.42 15.35
CA ARG A 186 -2.88 -34.54 15.80
C ARG A 186 -4.19 -35.27 16.12
N GLY A 187 -4.15 -36.60 16.20
CA GLY A 187 -5.29 -37.43 16.63
C GLY A 187 -6.42 -37.55 15.61
N GLY A 188 -6.18 -37.23 14.34
CA GLY A 188 -7.19 -37.32 13.28
C GLY A 188 -7.40 -38.71 12.69
N LEU A 189 -6.59 -39.69 13.12
CA LEU A 189 -6.69 -41.10 12.74
C LEU A 189 -7.14 -41.88 13.98
N SER A 190 -8.44 -41.85 14.24
CA SER A 190 -9.12 -42.78 15.16
C SER A 190 -10.15 -43.59 14.39
#